data_AF-A0A069I7J7-F1
#
_entry.id   AF-A0A069I7J7-F1
#
_cell.length_a   1.000
_cell.length_b   1.000
_cell.length_c   1.000
_cell.angle_alpha   90.00
_cell.angle_beta   90.00
_cell.angle_gamma   90.00
#
_symmetry.space_group_name_H-M   'P 1'
#
loop_
_entity.id
_entity.type
_entity.pdbx_description
1 polymer ?
#
loop_
_entity_poly.entity_id
_entity_poly.type
_entity_poly.pdbx_seq_one_letter_code
_entity_poly.pdbx_strand_id
1 'polypeptide(L)'
;MTSVTFTPDVGGDNITIDDSDSATTGLGNGGHRTRFMIALAQWMKVVVWVKATAQTVLGYRDAAATSAGQAQTYAAAAQASAGIPALAGNANKFLAVNAAANGVAWSQSLPTLTMSHTQPLVRYMETDQAGAVGVFQTQVEGGAYSLLRNTAAARDFSTNVAEHMVNSAGRHLFGGGVDNNADKFQFQGDLMVTGYFKASSNVTWTSDARVKRDIVTIEGGLGLVERMRGVRYTRTDLDDGRMHVGVIAQELREVLPEAVIEGAGGLLSVDYGTLGPVLIEAVKALSLRVRQLEGGRV
;
A
#
# COMPACT_ATOMS: atom_id res chain seq x y z
N MET A 1 21.82 63.69 -70.97
CA MET A 1 21.60 62.47 -70.16
C MET A 1 20.41 62.74 -69.26
N THR A 2 19.20 62.44 -69.71
CA THR A 2 18.00 62.60 -68.89
C THR A 2 16.91 61.69 -69.45
N SER A 3 17.18 60.39 -69.51
CA SER A 3 16.13 59.39 -69.69
C SER A 3 15.87 58.66 -68.37
N VAL A 4 14.59 58.36 -68.10
CA VAL A 4 14.13 57.61 -66.92
C VAL A 4 13.29 56.43 -67.38
N THR A 5 13.66 55.23 -66.98
CA THR A 5 12.93 53.99 -67.27
C THR A 5 12.20 53.53 -66.01
N PHE A 6 10.89 53.31 -66.11
CA PHE A 6 10.08 52.79 -65.00
C PHE A 6 10.00 51.27 -65.11
N THR A 7 10.86 50.55 -64.40
CA THR A 7 10.97 49.10 -64.48
C THR A 7 9.94 48.37 -63.59
N PRO A 8 9.56 47.11 -63.88
CA PRO A 8 8.58 46.34 -63.12
C PRO A 8 8.93 46.06 -61.65
N ASP A 9 10.21 46.02 -61.30
CA ASP A 9 10.71 45.85 -59.93
C ASP A 9 10.38 47.02 -59.01
N VAL A 10 10.07 48.20 -59.57
CA VAL A 10 9.56 49.37 -58.83
C VAL A 10 8.09 49.66 -59.14
N GLY A 11 7.38 48.73 -59.79
CA GLY A 11 5.96 48.88 -60.14
C GLY A 11 5.67 49.62 -61.45
N GLY A 12 6.67 49.84 -62.31
CA GLY A 12 6.51 50.39 -63.66
C GLY A 12 6.28 49.32 -64.75
N ASP A 13 6.14 49.74 -66.02
CA ASP A 13 5.92 48.82 -67.15
C ASP A 13 7.07 48.80 -68.20
N ASN A 14 8.31 49.09 -67.80
CA ASN A 14 9.49 49.26 -68.67
C ASN A 14 9.41 50.43 -69.68
N ILE A 15 8.59 51.44 -69.41
CA ILE A 15 8.51 52.63 -70.26
C ILE A 15 9.69 53.56 -69.96
N THR A 16 10.42 53.97 -71.01
CA THR A 16 11.49 54.96 -70.94
C THR A 16 11.00 56.32 -71.43
N ILE A 17 11.19 57.34 -70.61
CA ILE A 17 10.96 58.75 -70.97
C ILE A 17 12.33 59.36 -71.23
N ASP A 18 12.61 59.86 -72.43
CA ASP A 18 13.89 60.51 -72.79
C ASP A 18 13.70 61.99 -73.22
N ASP A 19 14.83 62.68 -73.38
CA ASP A 19 14.93 64.09 -73.79
C ASP A 19 15.32 64.24 -75.28
N SER A 20 14.83 63.35 -76.15
CA SER A 20 15.10 63.39 -77.59
C SER A 20 14.11 64.28 -78.36
N ASP A 21 14.26 64.39 -79.68
CA ASP A 21 13.27 65.03 -80.59
C ASP A 21 12.14 64.07 -81.04
N SER A 22 12.02 62.91 -80.39
CA SER A 22 11.03 61.90 -80.73
C SER A 22 9.61 62.35 -80.37
N ALA A 23 8.70 62.34 -81.35
CA ALA A 23 7.29 62.71 -81.15
C ALA A 23 6.55 61.80 -80.14
N THR A 24 7.10 60.63 -79.81
CA THR A 24 6.54 59.67 -78.85
C THR A 24 7.39 59.53 -77.58
N THR A 25 8.73 59.65 -77.67
CA THR A 25 9.67 59.38 -76.57
C THR A 25 10.51 60.57 -76.08
N GLY A 26 10.45 61.73 -76.75
CA GLY A 26 11.30 62.92 -76.54
C GLY A 26 10.62 64.25 -76.12
N LEU A 27 11.36 65.21 -75.55
CA LEU A 27 10.83 66.45 -74.95
C LEU A 27 10.71 67.66 -75.91
N GLY A 28 11.14 67.56 -77.17
CA GLY A 28 11.01 68.62 -78.18
C GLY A 28 9.62 68.76 -78.82
N ASN A 29 9.35 69.93 -79.44
CA ASN A 29 8.23 70.20 -80.37
C ASN A 29 6.79 69.86 -79.91
N GLY A 30 6.36 70.29 -78.72
CA GLY A 30 4.94 70.31 -78.34
C GLY A 30 4.35 68.98 -77.82
N GLY A 31 5.17 67.92 -77.72
CA GLY A 31 4.78 66.60 -77.17
C GLY A 31 4.55 66.54 -75.66
N HIS A 32 4.75 67.65 -74.93
CA HIS A 32 4.70 67.70 -73.46
C HIS A 32 3.39 67.17 -72.86
N ARG A 33 2.21 67.50 -73.44
CA ARG A 33 0.91 67.15 -72.85
C ARG A 33 0.62 65.64 -72.85
N THR A 34 0.92 64.94 -73.96
CA THR A 34 0.72 63.49 -74.09
C THR A 34 1.64 62.70 -73.16
N ARG A 35 2.83 63.25 -72.88
CA ARG A 35 3.89 62.60 -72.09
C ARG A 35 3.74 62.85 -70.59
N PHE A 36 3.20 64.01 -70.17
CA PHE A 36 2.82 64.23 -68.77
C PHE A 36 1.77 63.22 -68.29
N MET A 37 0.81 62.83 -69.14
CA MET A 37 -0.19 61.83 -68.78
C MET A 37 0.43 60.42 -68.61
N ILE A 38 1.35 60.04 -69.49
CA ILE A 38 2.06 58.75 -69.40
C ILE A 38 2.97 58.71 -68.17
N ALA A 39 3.73 59.77 -67.91
CA ALA A 39 4.58 59.90 -66.73
C ALA A 39 3.76 59.85 -65.43
N LEU A 40 2.64 60.57 -65.38
CA LEU A 40 1.72 60.57 -64.24
C LEU A 40 1.11 59.19 -64.01
N ALA A 41 0.73 58.48 -65.08
CA ALA A 41 0.21 57.12 -64.98
C ALA A 41 1.27 56.13 -64.44
N GLN A 42 2.52 56.23 -64.89
CA GLN A 42 3.61 55.42 -64.34
C GLN A 42 3.88 55.76 -62.87
N TRP A 43 3.87 57.04 -62.52
CA TRP A 43 4.04 57.47 -61.12
C TRP A 43 2.93 56.93 -60.22
N MET A 44 1.68 56.95 -60.69
CA MET A 44 0.55 56.34 -59.97
C MET A 44 0.72 54.83 -59.77
N LYS A 45 1.24 54.10 -60.77
CA LYS A 45 1.52 52.66 -60.64
C LYS A 45 2.59 52.36 -59.60
N VAL A 46 3.68 53.13 -59.59
CA VAL A 46 4.73 53.04 -58.58
C VAL A 46 4.14 53.29 -57.18
N VAL A 47 3.29 54.31 -57.01
CA VAL A 47 2.65 54.60 -55.70
C VAL A 47 1.75 53.46 -55.25
N VAL A 48 0.95 52.88 -56.14
CA VAL A 48 0.09 51.73 -55.83
C VAL A 48 0.92 50.51 -55.46
N TRP A 49 2.02 50.27 -56.18
CA TRP A 49 2.96 49.19 -55.87
C TRP A 49 3.60 49.37 -54.49
N VAL A 50 4.12 50.57 -54.18
CA VAL A 50 4.69 50.88 -52.86
C VAL A 50 3.67 50.65 -51.75
N LYS A 51 2.42 51.09 -51.95
CA LYS A 51 1.32 50.86 -50.99
C LYS A 51 1.07 49.37 -50.76
N ALA A 52 0.96 48.58 -51.83
CA ALA A 52 0.72 47.14 -51.74
C ALA A 52 1.87 46.41 -51.03
N THR A 53 3.11 46.71 -51.42
CA THR A 53 4.32 46.16 -50.78
C THR A 53 4.38 46.50 -49.30
N ALA A 54 4.07 47.75 -48.92
CA ALA A 54 4.02 48.16 -47.51
C ALA A 54 2.94 47.40 -46.71
N GLN A 55 1.77 47.15 -47.31
CA GLN A 55 0.72 46.34 -46.67
C GLN A 55 1.15 44.89 -46.45
N THR A 56 1.85 44.28 -47.42
CA THR A 56 2.40 42.92 -47.26
C THR A 56 3.43 42.87 -46.14
N VAL A 57 4.32 43.86 -46.04
CA VAL A 57 5.32 43.95 -44.96
C VAL A 57 4.64 44.09 -43.59
N LEU A 58 3.58 44.88 -43.48
CA LEU A 58 2.80 44.99 -42.24
C LEU A 58 2.15 43.64 -41.87
N GLY A 59 1.63 42.90 -42.85
CA GLY A 59 1.09 41.55 -42.62
C GLY A 59 2.13 40.57 -42.09
N TYR A 60 3.36 40.58 -42.63
CA TYR A 60 4.45 39.76 -42.10
C TYR A 60 4.84 40.14 -40.67
N ARG A 61 4.85 41.43 -40.34
CA ARG A 61 5.10 41.89 -38.97
C ARG A 61 4.04 41.37 -37.99
N ASP A 62 2.77 41.45 -38.35
CA ASP A 62 1.67 41.04 -37.47
C ASP A 62 1.62 39.51 -37.30
N ALA A 63 1.93 38.75 -38.36
CA ALA A 63 2.11 37.30 -38.28
C ALA A 63 3.28 36.92 -37.36
N ALA A 64 4.43 37.61 -37.49
CA ALA A 64 5.59 37.39 -36.62
C ALA A 64 5.28 37.70 -35.14
N ALA A 65 4.52 38.77 -34.86
CA ALA A 65 4.09 39.10 -33.50
C ALA A 65 3.15 38.02 -32.91
N THR A 66 2.25 37.48 -33.73
CA THR A 66 1.35 36.38 -33.33
C THR A 66 2.15 35.11 -33.01
N SER A 67 3.08 34.72 -33.88
CA SER A 67 3.94 33.56 -33.66
C SER A 67 4.83 33.72 -32.42
N ALA A 68 5.33 34.93 -32.13
CA ALA A 68 6.10 35.21 -30.92
C ALA A 68 5.26 35.03 -29.64
N GLY A 69 4.01 35.51 -29.63
CA GLY A 69 3.09 35.31 -28.50
C GLY A 69 2.74 33.84 -28.26
N GLN A 70 2.53 33.07 -29.34
CA GLN A 70 2.29 31.63 -29.26
C GLN A 70 3.54 30.89 -28.72
N ALA A 71 4.73 31.23 -29.21
CA ALA A 71 5.98 30.64 -28.72
C ALA A 71 6.21 30.91 -27.22
N GLN A 72 5.91 32.12 -26.73
CA GLN A 72 5.97 32.45 -25.30
C GLN A 72 4.97 31.63 -24.48
N THR A 73 3.76 31.42 -24.99
CA THR A 73 2.73 30.60 -24.33
C THR A 73 3.16 29.13 -24.23
N TYR A 74 3.69 28.57 -25.31
CA TYR A 74 4.21 27.20 -25.31
C TYR A 74 5.45 27.04 -24.44
N ALA A 75 6.34 28.02 -24.39
CA ALA A 75 7.50 28.02 -23.51
C ALA A 75 7.09 28.07 -22.02
N ALA A 76 6.09 28.88 -21.66
CA ALA A 76 5.55 28.93 -20.29
C ALA A 76 4.89 27.60 -19.90
N ALA A 77 4.13 26.97 -20.80
CA ALA A 77 3.54 25.65 -20.57
C ALA A 77 4.62 24.56 -20.43
N ALA A 78 5.66 24.59 -21.26
CA ALA A 78 6.78 23.67 -21.17
C ALA A 78 7.55 23.83 -19.85
N GLN A 79 7.81 25.06 -19.39
CA GLN A 79 8.44 25.34 -18.09
C GLN A 79 7.61 24.84 -16.91
N ALA A 80 6.29 24.99 -16.94
CA ALA A 80 5.40 24.45 -15.92
C ALA A 80 5.44 22.90 -15.87
N SER A 81 5.63 22.25 -17.02
CA SER A 81 5.79 20.78 -17.11
C SER A 81 7.21 20.27 -16.83
N ALA A 82 8.24 21.09 -17.05
CA ALA A 82 9.65 20.69 -16.93
C ALA A 82 10.23 20.89 -15.52
N GLY A 83 9.59 21.70 -14.68
CA GLY A 83 10.00 21.87 -13.29
C GLY A 83 9.41 20.80 -12.38
N ILE A 84 10.06 19.64 -12.26
CA ILE A 84 10.07 18.92 -10.99
C ILE A 84 11.01 19.73 -10.10
N PRO A 85 10.53 20.52 -9.11
CA PRO A 85 11.44 21.24 -8.23
C PRO A 85 12.31 20.20 -7.50
N ALA A 86 13.61 20.45 -7.41
CA ALA A 86 14.51 19.63 -6.61
C ALA A 86 13.90 19.40 -5.22
N LEU A 87 13.77 18.12 -4.85
CA LEU A 87 13.05 17.60 -3.68
C LEU A 87 13.75 17.95 -2.36
N ALA A 88 13.86 19.23 -2.03
CA ALA A 88 14.30 19.70 -0.72
C ALA A 88 13.08 20.08 0.12
N GLY A 89 12.63 19.15 0.97
CA GLY A 89 11.60 19.38 1.98
C GLY A 89 10.35 18.52 1.78
N ASN A 90 9.95 17.82 2.85
CA ASN A 90 8.86 16.85 2.93
C ASN A 90 7.45 17.47 2.78
N ALA A 91 7.14 18.10 1.65
CA ALA A 91 5.78 18.54 1.35
C ALA A 91 5.24 17.76 0.14
N ASN A 92 4.23 16.93 0.37
CA ASN A 92 3.49 16.24 -0.70
C ASN A 92 2.85 17.29 -1.63
N LYS A 93 3.41 17.48 -2.82
CA LYS A 93 2.82 18.34 -3.86
C LYS A 93 2.14 17.47 -4.90
N PHE A 94 0.86 17.73 -5.15
CA PHE A 94 0.08 17.03 -6.16
C PHE A 94 -0.07 17.92 -7.41
N LEU A 95 -0.03 17.29 -8.58
CA LEU A 95 -0.40 17.93 -9.84
C LEU A 95 -1.93 18.05 -9.87
N ALA A 96 -2.45 19.27 -9.86
CA ALA A 96 -3.88 19.52 -10.00
C ALA A 96 -4.14 20.38 -11.24
N VAL A 97 -5.21 20.06 -11.95
CA VAL A 97 -5.72 20.92 -13.03
C VAL A 97 -6.62 21.96 -12.37
N ASN A 98 -6.22 23.22 -12.41
CA ASN A 98 -7.05 24.30 -11.89
C ASN A 98 -8.15 24.58 -12.93
N ALA A 99 -9.42 24.34 -12.60
CA ALA A 99 -10.52 24.55 -13.53
C ALA A 99 -10.69 26.01 -14.00
N ALA A 100 -10.12 26.98 -13.28
CA ALA A 100 -10.24 28.42 -13.60
C ALA A 100 -9.11 28.96 -14.50
N ALA A 101 -8.05 28.18 -14.74
CA ALA A 101 -6.97 28.55 -15.63
C ALA A 101 -6.73 27.38 -16.58
N ASN A 102 -6.62 27.62 -17.88
CA ASN A 102 -6.27 26.60 -18.87
C ASN A 102 -4.79 26.13 -18.71
N GLY A 103 -4.38 25.72 -17.50
CA GLY A 103 -3.02 25.38 -17.15
C GLY A 103 -2.95 24.42 -15.94
N VAL A 104 -2.00 23.50 -16.00
CA VAL A 104 -1.62 22.60 -14.91
C VAL A 104 -0.72 23.37 -13.95
N ALA A 105 -1.04 23.37 -12.66
CA ALA A 105 -0.25 24.05 -11.65
C ALA A 105 -0.01 23.15 -10.43
N TRP A 106 1.14 23.34 -9.77
CA TRP A 106 1.45 22.65 -8.52
C TRP A 106 0.72 23.33 -7.35
N SER A 107 -0.19 22.60 -6.69
CA SER A 107 -0.84 23.07 -5.45
C SER A 107 -0.01 22.66 -4.23
N GLN A 108 0.23 23.60 -3.32
CA GLN A 108 1.14 23.40 -2.18
C GLN A 108 0.43 23.05 -0.87
N SER A 109 -0.90 23.01 -0.84
CA SER A 109 -1.65 22.60 0.34
C SER A 109 -3.14 22.46 0.00
N LEU A 110 -3.68 21.25 0.16
CA LEU A 110 -5.11 21.07 0.39
C LEU A 110 -5.25 20.51 1.81
N PRO A 111 -6.10 21.08 2.68
CA PRO A 111 -6.32 20.55 4.02
C PRO A 111 -6.98 19.15 3.99
N THR A 112 -7.59 18.77 2.87
CA THR A 112 -8.20 17.45 2.67
C THR A 112 -8.16 17.07 1.20
N LEU A 113 -7.74 15.84 0.90
CA LEU A 113 -7.86 15.24 -0.43
C LEU A 113 -9.24 14.57 -0.55
N THR A 114 -10.21 15.25 -1.15
CA THR A 114 -11.57 14.69 -1.35
C THR A 114 -11.64 13.98 -2.70
N MET A 115 -11.78 12.65 -2.67
CA MET A 115 -12.07 11.84 -3.86
C MET A 115 -13.56 11.51 -3.89
N SER A 116 -14.32 12.14 -4.80
CA SER A 116 -15.76 11.89 -4.96
C SER A 116 -16.01 10.98 -6.16
N HIS A 117 -16.33 9.72 -5.91
CA HIS A 117 -16.79 8.75 -6.90
C HIS A 117 -17.68 7.71 -6.19
N THR A 118 -18.56 7.00 -6.91
CA THR A 118 -19.35 5.89 -6.34
C THR A 118 -18.48 4.72 -5.86
N GLN A 119 -17.25 4.64 -6.38
CA GLN A 119 -16.19 3.70 -5.97
C GLN A 119 -14.81 4.37 -6.11
N PRO A 120 -14.34 5.15 -5.12
CA PRO A 120 -13.00 5.72 -5.17
C PRO A 120 -11.97 4.61 -4.94
N LEU A 121 -10.96 4.52 -5.79
CA LEU A 121 -9.86 3.56 -5.65
C LEU A 121 -8.52 4.32 -5.65
N VAL A 122 -7.74 4.13 -4.61
CA VAL A 122 -6.32 4.52 -4.58
C VAL A 122 -5.51 3.25 -4.83
N ARG A 123 -4.76 3.22 -5.94
CA ARG A 123 -3.92 2.07 -6.30
C ARG A 123 -2.44 2.47 -6.28
N TYR A 124 -1.67 1.79 -5.45
CA TYR A 124 -0.21 1.86 -5.45
C TYR A 124 0.31 0.78 -6.41
N MET A 125 1.08 1.17 -7.43
CA MET A 125 1.75 0.24 -8.35
C MET A 125 3.26 0.49 -8.26
N GLU A 126 4.03 -0.56 -7.97
CA GLU A 126 5.48 -0.55 -8.15
C GLU A 126 5.81 -1.33 -9.42
N THR A 127 6.52 -0.71 -10.36
CA THR A 127 6.86 -1.33 -11.66
C THR A 127 8.14 -2.15 -11.64
N ASP A 128 8.96 -2.03 -10.57
CA ASP A 128 10.34 -2.55 -10.51
C ASP A 128 10.58 -3.61 -9.41
N GLN A 129 9.62 -4.49 -9.12
CA GLN A 129 9.85 -5.56 -8.13
C GLN A 129 9.83 -6.95 -8.76
N ALA A 130 11.03 -7.51 -8.96
CA ALA A 130 11.24 -8.94 -9.12
C ALA A 130 11.14 -9.63 -7.75
N GLY A 131 9.91 -9.83 -7.25
CA GLY A 131 9.64 -10.65 -6.08
C GLY A 131 8.98 -9.91 -4.91
N ALA A 132 7.82 -10.43 -4.51
CA ALA A 132 6.97 -10.05 -3.37
C ALA A 132 6.17 -8.74 -3.49
N VAL A 133 4.85 -8.89 -3.48
CA VAL A 133 3.85 -7.80 -3.40
C VAL A 133 3.97 -7.13 -2.03
N GLY A 134 4.51 -5.92 -1.98
CA GLY A 134 4.49 -5.09 -0.77
C GLY A 134 3.06 -4.71 -0.41
N VAL A 135 2.65 -4.98 0.83
CA VAL A 135 1.38 -4.47 1.38
C VAL A 135 1.65 -3.12 2.04
N PHE A 136 0.87 -2.11 1.68
CA PHE A 136 0.95 -0.76 2.26
C PHE A 136 -0.06 -0.63 3.40
N GLN A 137 0.37 -0.22 4.59
CA GLN A 137 -0.52 0.16 5.70
C GLN A 137 -0.69 1.68 5.72
N THR A 138 -1.93 2.15 5.76
CA THR A 138 -2.24 3.55 6.09
C THR A 138 -2.51 3.67 7.58
N GLN A 139 -1.58 4.30 8.30
CA GLN A 139 -1.73 4.61 9.73
C GLN A 139 -2.03 6.11 9.89
N VAL A 140 -2.91 6.42 10.85
CA VAL A 140 -3.19 7.79 11.29
C VAL A 140 -2.78 7.91 12.74
N GLU A 141 -1.75 8.72 13.01
CA GLU A 141 -1.29 9.01 14.37
C GLU A 141 -1.05 10.51 14.48
N GLY A 142 -1.64 11.16 15.49
CA GLY A 142 -1.52 12.61 15.68
C GLY A 142 -2.03 13.49 14.54
N GLY A 143 -2.91 12.97 13.66
CA GLY A 143 -3.44 13.71 12.50
C GLY A 143 -2.54 13.68 11.25
N ALA A 144 -1.44 12.93 11.27
CA ALA A 144 -0.61 12.67 10.10
C ALA A 144 -0.92 11.29 9.50
N TYR A 145 -1.02 11.23 8.17
CA TYR A 145 -1.10 9.98 7.43
C TYR A 145 0.32 9.49 7.11
N SER A 146 0.74 8.34 7.64
CA SER A 146 2.01 7.72 7.30
C SER A 146 1.79 6.46 6.46
N LEU A 147 2.53 6.35 5.34
CA LEU A 147 2.64 5.14 4.53
C LEU A 147 3.88 4.37 4.99
N LEU A 148 3.68 3.29 5.71
CA LEU A 148 4.76 2.43 6.21
C LEU A 148 5.05 1.35 5.16
N ARG A 149 6.31 1.24 4.71
CA ARG A 149 6.78 0.10 3.91
C ARG A 149 7.12 -1.04 4.85
N ASN A 150 6.52 -2.22 4.63
CA ASN A 150 7.09 -3.43 5.18
C ASN A 150 8.24 -3.88 4.26
N THR A 151 9.48 -3.56 4.66
CA THR A 151 10.68 -4.05 3.95
C THR A 151 10.82 -5.54 4.23
N ALA A 152 10.97 -6.34 3.17
CA ALA A 152 10.89 -7.80 3.13
C ALA A 152 11.97 -8.59 3.93
N ALA A 153 12.20 -8.24 5.19
CA ALA A 153 12.93 -9.04 6.17
C ALA A 153 12.04 -9.54 7.32
N ALA A 154 10.87 -8.94 7.54
CA ALA A 154 9.91 -9.40 8.54
C ALA A 154 8.52 -9.54 7.90
N ARG A 155 8.19 -10.76 7.47
CA ARG A 155 6.87 -11.14 6.94
C ARG A 155 5.80 -11.19 8.04
N ASP A 156 5.79 -10.22 8.92
CA ASP A 156 5.18 -10.34 10.24
C ASP A 156 3.96 -9.44 10.39
N PHE A 157 2.82 -10.07 10.71
CA PHE A 157 1.67 -9.41 11.35
C PHE A 157 1.77 -9.53 12.87
N SER A 158 2.96 -9.81 13.43
CA SER A 158 3.23 -9.71 14.86
C SER A 158 3.31 -8.25 15.27
N THR A 159 2.16 -7.72 15.69
CA THR A 159 2.17 -6.55 16.56
C THR A 159 2.31 -7.07 17.99
N ASN A 160 3.50 -6.89 18.58
CA ASN A 160 3.68 -6.89 20.03
C ASN A 160 2.94 -5.68 20.63
N VAL A 161 1.61 -5.73 20.63
CA VAL A 161 0.76 -4.78 21.36
C VAL A 161 -0.32 -5.59 22.07
N ALA A 162 -0.49 -5.33 23.37
CA ALA A 162 -1.29 -6.11 24.31
C ALA A 162 -2.82 -6.09 24.07
N GLU A 163 -3.31 -5.63 22.91
CA GLU A 163 -4.74 -5.58 22.64
C GLU A 163 -5.01 -5.65 21.13
N HIS A 164 -5.49 -6.79 20.65
CA HIS A 164 -5.94 -6.97 19.27
C HIS A 164 -7.46 -6.77 19.25
N MET A 165 -7.92 -5.64 18.69
CA MET A 165 -9.35 -5.35 18.57
C MET A 165 -10.02 -6.31 17.56
N VAL A 166 -11.00 -7.08 18.05
CA VAL A 166 -11.71 -8.11 17.29
C VAL A 166 -12.90 -7.48 16.54
N ASN A 167 -13.00 -7.76 15.24
CA ASN A 167 -14.21 -7.53 14.45
C ASN A 167 -15.32 -8.50 14.92
N SER A 168 -16.57 -8.01 15.00
CA SER A 168 -17.80 -8.71 15.41
C SER A 168 -18.14 -10.03 14.67
N ALA A 169 -17.35 -10.48 13.71
CA ALA A 169 -17.54 -11.73 12.96
C ALA A 169 -16.56 -12.87 13.34
N GLY A 170 -15.87 -12.78 14.48
CA GLY A 170 -15.38 -13.95 15.24
C GLY A 170 -14.49 -14.98 14.53
N ARG A 171 -13.90 -14.67 13.37
CA ARG A 171 -13.05 -15.60 12.62
C ARG A 171 -11.59 -15.18 12.72
N HIS A 172 -10.86 -15.84 13.61
CA HIS A 172 -9.40 -15.82 13.61
C HIS A 172 -8.87 -16.42 12.31
N LEU A 173 -8.00 -15.69 11.63
CA LEU A 173 -7.06 -16.22 10.64
C LEU A 173 -5.67 -16.28 11.29
N PHE A 174 -5.48 -17.18 12.25
CA PHE A 174 -4.13 -17.69 12.54
C PHE A 174 -3.88 -18.86 11.58
N GLY A 175 -3.70 -18.54 10.30
CA GLY A 175 -3.10 -19.47 9.36
C GLY A 175 -1.61 -19.50 9.66
N GLY A 176 -1.15 -20.51 10.41
CA GLY A 176 0.27 -20.78 10.57
C GLY A 176 0.92 -20.89 9.19
N GLY A 177 1.77 -19.93 8.86
CA GLY A 177 2.64 -20.00 7.70
C GLY A 177 3.59 -21.18 7.89
N VAL A 178 3.53 -22.13 6.97
CA VAL A 178 4.44 -23.27 6.88
C VAL A 178 5.82 -22.71 6.54
N ASP A 179 6.83 -22.83 7.41
CA ASP A 179 8.23 -22.64 6.99
C ASP A 179 9.26 -23.50 7.77
N ASN A 180 8.82 -24.54 8.49
CA ASN A 180 9.70 -25.57 9.05
C ASN A 180 8.85 -26.79 9.49
N ASN A 181 9.14 -27.95 8.92
CA ASN A 181 8.31 -29.17 8.90
C ASN A 181 8.11 -29.87 10.28
N ALA A 182 8.35 -29.18 11.39
CA ALA A 182 8.29 -29.74 12.75
C ALA A 182 7.16 -29.13 13.59
N ASP A 183 7.02 -27.80 13.65
CA ASP A 183 6.05 -27.14 14.53
C ASP A 183 5.26 -26.05 13.80
N LYS A 184 3.95 -26.27 13.61
CA LYS A 184 3.07 -25.36 12.87
C LYS A 184 2.63 -24.14 13.70
N PHE A 185 2.76 -24.23 15.02
CA PHE A 185 2.33 -23.21 15.98
C PHE A 185 2.92 -23.52 17.36
N GLN A 186 3.61 -22.56 17.98
CA GLN A 186 4.22 -22.70 19.30
C GLN A 186 3.72 -21.59 20.23
N PHE A 187 3.42 -21.95 21.48
CA PHE A 187 3.17 -21.01 22.57
C PHE A 187 4.34 -21.07 23.55
N GLN A 188 4.93 -19.93 23.87
CA GLN A 188 5.94 -19.83 24.92
C GLN A 188 5.27 -19.33 26.20
N GLY A 189 4.87 -20.25 27.08
CA GLY A 189 4.19 -19.96 28.34
C GLY A 189 2.98 -20.86 28.59
N ASP A 190 2.09 -20.43 29.48
CA ASP A 190 0.87 -21.17 29.83
C ASP A 190 -0.26 -20.89 28.84
N LEU A 191 -1.02 -21.93 28.48
CA LEU A 191 -2.20 -21.84 27.61
C LEU A 191 -3.48 -22.12 28.41
N MET A 192 -4.32 -21.10 28.58
CA MET A 192 -5.67 -21.25 29.12
C MET A 192 -6.69 -21.34 27.98
N VAL A 193 -7.47 -22.42 27.93
CA VAL A 193 -8.55 -22.62 26.95
C VAL A 193 -9.89 -22.56 27.69
N THR A 194 -10.71 -21.55 27.42
CA THR A 194 -12.05 -21.39 28.02
C THR A 194 -13.10 -22.34 27.44
N GLY A 195 -12.81 -22.92 26.26
CA GLY A 195 -13.63 -23.94 25.60
C GLY A 195 -13.00 -25.32 25.59
N TYR A 196 -13.27 -26.09 24.54
CA TYR A 196 -12.71 -27.44 24.38
C TYR A 196 -11.34 -27.40 23.68
N PHE A 197 -10.35 -28.07 24.26
CA PHE A 197 -9.12 -28.44 23.57
C PHE A 197 -9.32 -29.80 22.88
N LYS A 198 -9.37 -29.80 21.54
CA LYS A 198 -9.56 -31.03 20.73
C LYS A 198 -8.35 -31.28 19.84
N ALA A 199 -7.60 -32.34 20.14
CA ALA A 199 -6.57 -32.87 19.25
C ALA A 199 -7.17 -33.96 18.35
N SER A 200 -6.95 -33.90 17.04
CA SER A 200 -7.38 -34.95 16.10
C SER A 200 -6.49 -36.19 16.11
N SER A 201 -5.28 -36.06 16.67
CA SER A 201 -4.31 -37.14 16.81
C SER A 201 -3.91 -37.26 18.29
N ASN A 202 -2.64 -37.02 18.64
CA ASN A 202 -2.12 -37.21 19.98
C ASN A 202 -1.83 -35.90 20.71
N VAL A 203 -1.83 -35.97 22.05
CA VAL A 203 -1.28 -34.96 22.95
C VAL A 203 -0.11 -35.63 23.69
N THR A 204 1.10 -35.14 23.49
CA THR A 204 2.31 -35.75 24.06
C THR A 204 2.97 -34.83 25.07
N TRP A 205 3.47 -35.41 26.15
CA TRP A 205 4.31 -34.73 27.13
C TRP A 205 5.76 -35.20 26.99
N THR A 206 6.71 -34.28 27.12
CA THR A 206 8.14 -34.60 27.15
C THR A 206 8.45 -35.51 28.33
N SER A 207 8.98 -36.70 28.08
CA SER A 207 9.18 -37.73 29.11
C SER A 207 10.51 -38.49 29.02
N ASP A 208 11.47 -37.98 28.23
CA ASP A 208 12.80 -38.55 28.03
C ASP A 208 13.60 -38.63 29.35
N ALA A 209 14.38 -39.69 29.54
CA ALA A 209 15.18 -39.88 30.75
C ALA A 209 16.19 -38.74 30.98
N ARG A 210 16.68 -38.09 29.91
CA ARG A 210 17.64 -36.98 29.99
C ARG A 210 17.07 -35.70 30.59
N VAL A 211 15.74 -35.55 30.61
CA VAL A 211 15.07 -34.39 31.23
C VAL A 211 14.55 -34.71 32.65
N LYS A 212 14.92 -35.87 33.21
CA LYS A 212 14.47 -36.34 34.53
C LYS A 212 15.65 -36.54 35.48
N ARG A 213 15.42 -36.33 36.78
CA ARG A 213 16.34 -36.63 37.88
C ARG A 213 15.54 -37.23 39.05
N ASP A 214 16.23 -37.81 40.03
CA ASP A 214 15.63 -38.34 41.27
C ASP A 214 14.51 -39.38 41.01
N ILE A 215 14.75 -40.29 40.06
CA ILE A 215 13.76 -41.27 39.62
C ILE A 215 13.57 -42.35 40.69
N VAL A 216 12.40 -42.33 41.35
CA VAL A 216 11.96 -43.34 42.32
C VAL A 216 10.68 -44.01 41.85
N THR A 217 10.49 -45.29 42.19
CA THR A 217 9.24 -46.00 41.92
C THR A 217 8.14 -45.52 42.88
N ILE A 218 6.91 -45.40 42.38
CA ILE A 218 5.75 -45.05 43.20
C ILE A 218 5.43 -46.23 44.13
N GLU A 219 5.64 -46.03 45.43
CA GLU A 219 5.31 -47.02 46.44
C GLU A 219 3.87 -46.90 46.90
N GLY A 220 3.26 -48.01 47.30
CA GLY A 220 1.91 -47.99 47.89
C GLY A 220 0.80 -47.52 46.93
N GLY A 221 0.99 -47.64 45.61
CA GLY A 221 0.03 -47.18 44.59
C GLY A 221 -1.42 -47.61 44.86
N LEU A 222 -1.64 -48.85 45.30
CA LEU A 222 -2.98 -49.33 45.65
C LEU A 222 -3.59 -48.54 46.80
N GLY A 223 -2.82 -48.28 47.86
CA GLY A 223 -3.29 -47.50 49.00
C GLY A 223 -3.52 -46.03 48.66
N LEU A 224 -2.76 -45.47 47.69
CA LEU A 224 -3.02 -44.13 47.16
C LEU A 224 -4.37 -44.09 46.45
N VAL A 225 -4.63 -45.03 45.54
CA VAL A 225 -5.89 -45.13 44.79
C VAL A 225 -7.08 -45.37 45.70
N GLU A 226 -6.95 -46.22 46.74
CA GLU A 226 -8.00 -46.48 47.72
C GLU A 226 -8.44 -45.22 48.50
N ARG A 227 -7.56 -44.22 48.63
CA ARG A 227 -7.89 -42.92 49.25
C ARG A 227 -8.47 -41.90 48.28
N MET A 228 -8.36 -42.12 46.96
CA MET A 228 -8.91 -41.22 45.96
C MET A 228 -10.41 -41.45 45.78
N ARG A 229 -11.18 -40.36 45.66
CA ARG A 229 -12.63 -40.42 45.45
C ARG A 229 -13.03 -39.94 44.06
N GLY A 230 -13.55 -40.87 43.26
CA GLY A 230 -14.24 -40.54 42.01
C GLY A 230 -15.63 -39.98 42.29
N VAL A 231 -15.96 -38.82 41.72
CA VAL A 231 -17.22 -38.10 41.93
C VAL A 231 -17.91 -37.80 40.61
N ARG A 232 -19.24 -37.63 40.67
CA ARG A 232 -20.03 -37.01 39.60
C ARG A 232 -20.49 -35.65 40.09
N TYR A 233 -20.45 -34.63 39.23
CA TYR A 233 -20.81 -33.27 39.60
C TYR A 233 -21.34 -32.47 38.40
N THR A 234 -22.12 -31.43 38.67
CA THR A 234 -22.43 -30.39 37.68
C THR A 234 -21.55 -29.18 37.96
N ARG A 235 -21.14 -28.45 36.92
CA ARG A 235 -20.39 -27.21 37.09
C ARG A 235 -21.36 -26.05 37.30
N THR A 236 -21.09 -25.21 38.29
CA THR A 236 -21.91 -24.02 38.58
C THR A 236 -21.48 -22.81 37.77
N ASP A 237 -20.28 -22.87 37.19
CA ASP A 237 -19.68 -21.82 36.37
C ASP A 237 -19.83 -22.06 34.86
N LEU A 238 -20.38 -23.23 34.47
CA LEU A 238 -20.79 -23.54 33.11
C LEU A 238 -22.31 -23.68 33.06
N ASP A 239 -22.98 -22.91 32.21
CA ASP A 239 -24.43 -23.02 31.99
C ASP A 239 -24.75 -24.06 30.90
N ASP A 240 -24.23 -25.29 31.06
CA ASP A 240 -24.47 -26.39 30.11
C ASP A 240 -25.38 -27.50 30.67
N GLY A 241 -25.67 -27.47 31.97
CA GLY A 241 -26.50 -28.46 32.66
C GLY A 241 -25.95 -29.89 32.62
N ARG A 242 -24.68 -30.09 32.26
CA ARG A 242 -24.10 -31.41 32.05
C ARG A 242 -23.59 -32.02 33.34
N MET A 243 -23.77 -33.33 33.46
CA MET A 243 -23.12 -34.11 34.51
C MET A 243 -21.71 -34.49 34.06
N HIS A 244 -20.72 -34.11 34.86
CA HIS A 244 -19.32 -34.43 34.67
C HIS A 244 -18.89 -35.55 35.63
N VAL A 245 -17.75 -36.17 35.33
CA VAL A 245 -17.10 -37.16 36.18
C VAL A 245 -15.66 -36.73 36.38
N GLY A 246 -15.15 -36.86 37.60
CA GLY A 246 -13.77 -36.52 37.91
C GLY A 246 -13.45 -36.73 39.37
N VAL A 247 -12.52 -35.92 39.88
CA VAL A 247 -12.08 -35.90 41.28
C VAL A 247 -12.19 -34.48 41.84
N ILE A 248 -12.19 -34.34 43.16
CA ILE A 248 -12.12 -33.05 43.85
C ILE A 248 -10.65 -32.72 44.09
N ALA A 249 -10.18 -31.57 43.57
CA ALA A 249 -8.76 -31.20 43.62
C ALA A 249 -8.24 -31.06 45.05
N GLN A 250 -9.06 -30.57 45.99
CA GLN A 250 -8.72 -30.43 47.40
C GLN A 250 -8.48 -31.79 48.07
N GLU A 251 -9.36 -32.77 47.80
CA GLU A 251 -9.21 -34.14 48.33
C GLU A 251 -7.98 -34.83 47.72
N LEU A 252 -7.76 -34.63 46.41
CA LEU A 252 -6.60 -35.19 45.74
C LEU A 252 -5.28 -34.61 46.27
N ARG A 253 -5.25 -33.32 46.63
CA ARG A 253 -4.06 -32.66 47.18
C ARG A 253 -3.56 -33.30 48.48
N GLU A 254 -4.44 -33.87 49.29
CA GLU A 254 -4.06 -34.58 50.52
C GLU A 254 -3.42 -35.95 50.25
N VAL A 255 -3.69 -36.54 49.09
CA VAL A 255 -3.26 -37.89 48.72
C VAL A 255 -2.07 -37.87 47.75
N LEU A 256 -2.12 -36.99 46.74
CA LEU A 256 -1.19 -36.88 45.62
C LEU A 256 -1.04 -35.39 45.23
N PRO A 257 -0.35 -34.57 46.06
CA PRO A 257 -0.23 -33.13 45.85
C PRO A 257 0.38 -32.74 44.51
N GLU A 258 1.28 -33.57 43.95
CA GLU A 258 1.95 -33.34 42.66
C GLU A 258 1.01 -33.37 41.46
N ALA A 259 -0.21 -33.91 41.61
CA ALA A 259 -1.23 -33.93 40.56
C ALA A 259 -2.10 -32.66 40.53
N VAL A 260 -1.95 -31.75 41.51
CA VAL A 260 -2.82 -30.59 41.69
C VAL A 260 -2.05 -29.31 41.40
N ILE A 261 -2.52 -28.55 40.42
CA ILE A 261 -1.94 -27.27 40.01
C ILE A 261 -2.80 -26.14 40.55
N GLU A 262 -2.17 -25.10 41.11
CA GLU A 262 -2.84 -23.90 41.57
C GLU A 262 -2.74 -22.82 40.50
N GLY A 263 -3.89 -22.42 39.94
CA GLY A 263 -4.00 -21.38 38.93
C GLY A 263 -4.21 -19.99 39.51
N ALA A 264 -4.49 -19.03 38.62
CA ALA A 264 -4.82 -17.67 39.01
C ALA A 264 -6.04 -17.62 39.95
N GLY A 265 -5.96 -16.77 40.97
CA GLY A 265 -7.03 -16.63 41.96
C GLY A 265 -7.16 -17.79 42.95
N GLY A 266 -6.19 -18.70 43.01
CA GLY A 266 -6.19 -19.84 43.94
C GLY A 266 -7.08 -21.00 43.49
N LEU A 267 -7.56 -20.98 42.24
CA LEU A 267 -8.39 -22.06 41.71
C LEU A 267 -7.52 -23.29 41.42
N LEU A 268 -7.92 -24.44 41.97
CA LEU A 268 -7.19 -25.68 41.82
C LEU A 268 -7.64 -26.44 40.58
N SER A 269 -6.67 -26.96 39.83
CA SER A 269 -6.88 -27.85 38.69
C SER A 269 -6.08 -29.15 38.87
N VAL A 270 -6.40 -30.17 38.09
CA VAL A 270 -5.79 -31.50 38.20
C VAL A 270 -5.11 -31.87 36.89
N ASP A 271 -3.83 -32.24 36.95
CA ASP A 271 -3.12 -32.89 35.87
C ASP A 271 -3.48 -34.39 35.86
N TYR A 272 -4.56 -34.73 35.16
CA TYR A 272 -5.02 -36.12 35.04
C TYR A 272 -3.97 -37.06 34.43
N GLY A 273 -2.99 -36.55 33.66
CA GLY A 273 -1.93 -37.36 33.08
C GLY A 273 -1.04 -38.00 34.14
N THR A 274 -0.88 -37.35 35.30
CA THR A 274 -0.07 -37.86 36.42
C THR A 274 -0.72 -39.04 37.15
N LEU A 275 -2.02 -39.27 37.00
CA LEU A 275 -2.71 -40.39 37.66
C LEU A 275 -2.36 -41.74 37.03
N GLY A 276 -1.99 -41.76 35.74
CA GLY A 276 -1.65 -42.98 35.01
C GLY A 276 -0.55 -43.81 35.68
N PRO A 277 0.63 -43.24 35.97
CA PRO A 277 1.70 -43.93 36.71
C PRO A 277 1.26 -44.51 38.06
N VAL A 278 0.42 -43.79 38.83
CA VAL A 278 -0.08 -44.28 40.13
C VAL A 278 -0.98 -45.51 39.94
N LEU A 279 -1.87 -45.47 38.94
CA LEU A 279 -2.75 -46.58 38.60
C LEU A 279 -1.96 -47.82 38.14
N ILE A 280 -0.85 -47.63 37.40
CA ILE A 280 0.03 -48.73 36.98
C ILE A 280 0.56 -49.49 38.20
N GLU A 281 1.11 -48.78 39.19
CA GLU A 281 1.64 -49.43 40.39
C GLU A 281 0.54 -50.00 41.30
N ALA A 282 -0.64 -49.38 41.34
CA ALA A 282 -1.81 -49.94 42.03
C ALA A 282 -2.25 -51.29 41.44
N VAL A 283 -2.33 -51.40 40.11
CA VAL A 283 -2.71 -52.63 39.42
C VAL A 283 -1.64 -53.71 39.60
N LYS A 284 -0.35 -53.37 39.54
CA LYS A 284 0.73 -54.31 39.84
C LYS A 284 0.65 -54.85 41.27
N ALA A 285 0.42 -53.98 42.25
CA ALA A 285 0.26 -54.36 43.65
C ALA A 285 -0.98 -55.25 43.86
N LEU A 286 -2.11 -54.92 43.23
CA LEU A 286 -3.32 -55.74 43.27
C LEU A 286 -3.09 -57.12 42.63
N SER A 287 -2.45 -57.17 41.46
CA SER A 287 -2.10 -58.41 40.77
C SER A 287 -1.19 -59.32 41.60
N LEU A 288 -0.26 -58.73 42.36
CA LEU A 288 0.60 -59.48 43.28
C LEU A 288 -0.23 -60.13 44.40
N ARG A 289 -1.14 -59.39 45.03
CA ARG A 289 -2.03 -59.91 46.07
C ARG A 289 -2.92 -61.04 45.55
N VAL A 290 -3.50 -60.89 44.36
CA VAL A 290 -4.34 -61.94 43.74
C VAL A 290 -3.53 -63.22 43.52
N ARG A 291 -2.32 -63.13 42.96
CA ARG A 291 -1.45 -64.30 42.75
C ARG A 291 -1.08 -65.01 44.05
N GLN A 292 -0.86 -64.25 45.13
CA GLN A 292 -0.59 -64.83 46.45
C GLN A 292 -1.80 -65.58 47.01
N LEU A 293 -3.00 -65.02 46.86
CA LEU A 293 -4.25 -65.64 47.31
C LEU A 293 -4.60 -66.90 46.51
N GLU A 294 -4.34 -66.91 45.19
CA GLU A 294 -4.57 -68.06 44.32
C GLU A 294 -3.52 -69.16 44.52
N GLY A 295 -2.24 -68.79 44.69
CA GLY A 295 -1.15 -69.75 44.95
C GLY A 295 -1.19 -70.39 46.33
N GLY A 296 -1.85 -69.77 47.31
CA GLY A 296 -2.10 -70.33 48.64
C GLY A 296 -3.29 -71.28 48.71
N ARG A 297 -3.93 -71.59 47.57
CA ARG A 297 -5.16 -72.39 47.47
C ARG A 297 -4.90 -73.86 47.07
N VAL A 298 -3.71 -74.38 47.37
CA VAL A 298 -3.31 -75.79 47.19
C VAL A 298 -3.77 -76.63 48.38
#